data_AF-A0AAV0BU28-F1
#
_entry.id   AF-A0AAV0BU28-F1
#
_cell.length_a   1.000
_cell.length_b   1.000
_cell.length_c   1.000
_cell.angle_alpha   90.00
_cell.angle_beta   90.00
_cell.angle_gamma   90.00
#
_symmetry.space_group_name_H-M   'P 1'
#
loop_
_entity.id
_entity.type
_entity.pdbx_description
1 polymer ?
#
loop_
_entity_poly.entity_id
_entity_poly.type
_entity_poly.pdbx_seq_one_letter_code
_entity_poly.pdbx_strand_id
1 'polypeptide(L)'
;MPYLLSQLPQVIIEELWSITLPPTHFHVDNSGLLERIKHFGSNSKTKYLDMKMKTNNIKVTLVPTEVMIADTLTKSSSNQSLLRLSSRCLKTFSPQGMGGC
;
A
#
# COMPACT_ATOMS: atom_id res chain seq x y z
N MET A 1 -10.54 -1.29 15.28
CA MET A 1 -9.13 -1.34 14.85
C MET A 1 -8.25 -0.35 15.65
N PRO A 2 -7.99 -0.52 16.96
CA PRO A 2 -6.95 0.26 17.66
C PRO A 2 -5.75 -0.57 18.19
N TYR A 3 -5.82 -1.90 18.17
CA TYR A 3 -4.86 -2.75 18.90
C TYR A 3 -3.49 -2.94 18.23
N LEU A 4 -3.34 -2.61 16.94
CA LEU A 4 -2.07 -2.82 16.22
C LEU A 4 -1.09 -1.66 16.36
N LEU A 5 -1.56 -0.47 16.79
CA LEU A 5 -0.70 0.70 16.95
C LEU A 5 -0.02 0.79 18.33
N SER A 6 -0.51 0.05 19.33
CA SER A 6 0.08 0.05 20.68
C SER A 6 1.37 -0.77 20.81
N GLN A 7 1.77 -1.47 19.75
CA GLN A 7 2.98 -2.30 19.73
C GLN A 7 4.17 -1.62 19.06
N LEU A 8 3.99 -0.44 18.45
CA LEU A 8 5.08 0.31 17.84
C LEU A 8 5.68 1.29 18.87
N PRO A 9 7.02 1.37 18.97
CA PRO A 9 7.68 2.41 19.75
C PRO A 9 7.19 3.80 19.33
N GLN A 10 6.92 4.68 20.31
CA GLN A 10 6.42 6.04 20.07
C GLN A 10 7.30 6.84 19.10
N VAL A 11 8.61 6.61 19.14
CA VAL A 11 9.60 7.19 18.21
C VAL A 11 9.29 6.85 16.75
N ILE A 12 8.93 5.59 16.46
CA ILE A 12 8.60 5.14 15.10
C ILE A 12 7.30 5.82 14.62
N ILE A 13 6.35 6.03 15.53
CA ILE A 13 5.10 6.72 15.22
C ILE A 13 5.40 8.18 14.85
N GLU A 14 6.18 8.90 15.66
CA GLU A 14 6.53 10.30 15.40
C GLU A 14 7.34 10.47 14.11
N GLU A 15 8.28 9.56 13.82
CA GLU A 15 9.03 9.55 12.57
C GLU A 15 8.13 9.31 11.36
N LEU A 16 7.21 8.34 11.43
CA LEU A 16 6.24 8.06 10.35
C LEU A 16 5.33 9.26 10.06
N TRP A 17 4.87 9.95 11.10
CA TRP A 17 4.00 11.13 10.96
C TRP A 17 4.72 12.36 10.43
N SER A 18 6.05 12.43 10.57
CA SER A 18 6.87 13.55 10.09
C SER A 18 7.26 13.44 8.62
N ILE A 19 6.97 12.30 7.96
CA ILE A 19 7.30 12.08 6.55
C ILE A 19 6.25 12.75 5.66
N THR A 20 6.68 13.71 4.86
CA THR A 20 5.88 14.21 3.74
C THR A 20 5.93 13.19 2.62
N LEU A 21 4.81 12.52 2.34
CA LEU A 21 4.72 11.57 1.24
C LEU A 21 4.70 12.34 -0.10
N PRO A 22 5.51 11.92 -1.09
CA PRO A 22 5.45 12.47 -2.44
C PRO A 22 4.09 12.15 -3.08
N PRO A 23 3.76 12.73 -4.24
CA PRO A 23 2.60 12.30 -5.00
C PRO A 23 2.59 10.79 -5.19
N THR A 24 1.67 10.13 -4.50
CA THR A 24 1.70 8.69 -4.30
C THR A 24 0.65 8.06 -5.21
N HIS A 25 1.10 7.10 -6.00
CA HIS A 25 0.25 6.31 -6.87
C HIS A 25 -0.09 4.99 -6.18
N PHE A 26 -1.36 4.84 -5.80
CA PHE A 26 -1.89 3.63 -5.19
C PHE A 26 -2.52 2.72 -6.24
N HIS A 27 -2.25 1.43 -6.12
CA HIS A 27 -2.92 0.38 -6.87
C HIS A 27 -3.95 -0.28 -5.96
N VAL A 28 -5.17 -0.49 -6.46
CA VAL A 28 -6.26 -1.17 -5.76
C VAL A 28 -6.85 -2.23 -6.68
N ASP A 29 -7.36 -3.33 -6.16
CA ASP A 29 -8.06 -4.35 -6.95
C ASP A 29 -9.57 -4.38 -6.68
N ASN A 30 -10.04 -3.57 -5.73
CA ASN A 30 -11.44 -3.42 -5.40
C ASN A 30 -12.07 -2.22 -6.15
N SER A 31 -12.96 -2.52 -7.09
CA SER A 31 -13.69 -1.53 -7.88
C SER A 31 -14.61 -0.64 -7.04
N GLY A 32 -15.29 -1.19 -6.03
CA GLY A 32 -16.15 -0.44 -5.12
C GLY A 32 -15.39 0.56 -4.25
N LEU A 33 -14.13 0.25 -3.88
CA LEU A 33 -13.26 1.23 -3.21
C LEU A 33 -12.89 2.37 -4.15
N LEU A 34 -12.52 2.08 -5.40
CA LEU A 34 -12.22 3.12 -6.38
C LEU A 34 -13.43 4.04 -6.61
N GLU A 35 -14.63 3.48 -6.72
CA GLU A 35 -15.86 4.26 -6.88
C GLU A 35 -16.14 5.14 -5.66
N ARG A 36 -15.94 4.63 -4.44
CA ARG A 36 -16.08 5.41 -3.20
C ARG A 36 -15.07 6.55 -3.11
N ILE A 37 -13.84 6.34 -3.57
CA ILE A 37 -12.80 7.37 -3.60
C ILE A 37 -13.18 8.46 -4.63
N LYS A 38 -13.69 8.09 -5.80
CA LYS A 38 -14.15 9.04 -6.82
C LYS A 38 -15.30 9.93 -6.34
N HIS A 39 -16.19 9.39 -5.51
CA HIS A 39 -17.32 10.11 -4.92
C HIS A 39 -17.06 10.56 -3.49
N PHE A 40 -15.81 10.52 -3.02
CA PHE A 40 -15.47 10.98 -1.69
C PHE A 40 -15.82 12.46 -1.56
N GLY A 41 -16.35 12.86 -0.39
CA GLY A 41 -16.83 14.23 -0.18
C GLY A 41 -18.17 14.60 -0.81
N SER A 42 -18.73 13.77 -1.70
CA SER A 42 -20.02 14.05 -2.35
C SER A 42 -21.23 13.91 -1.41
N ASN A 43 -21.06 13.23 -0.26
CA ASN A 43 -22.07 13.11 0.79
C ASN A 43 -21.80 14.12 1.92
N SER A 44 -22.84 14.76 2.47
CA SER A 44 -22.75 15.69 3.60
C SER A 44 -22.03 15.11 4.82
N LYS A 45 -22.12 13.79 5.05
CA LYS A 45 -21.38 13.09 6.13
C LYS A 45 -19.87 13.03 5.90
N THR A 46 -19.38 13.05 4.66
CA THR A 46 -17.94 12.90 4.34
C THR A 46 -17.32 14.17 3.76
N LYS A 47 -18.13 15.18 3.45
CA LYS A 47 -17.71 16.48 2.89
C LYS A 47 -16.67 17.22 3.74
N TYR A 48 -16.73 17.09 5.07
CA TYR A 48 -15.75 17.71 5.96
C TYR A 48 -14.36 17.06 5.87
N LEU A 49 -14.31 15.76 5.55
CA LEU A 49 -13.06 15.02 5.37
C LEU A 49 -12.40 15.36 4.03
N ASP A 50 -13.21 15.53 2.98
CA ASP A 50 -12.76 15.87 1.63
C ASP A 50 -12.04 17.24 1.60
N MET A 51 -12.55 18.22 2.34
CA MET A 51 -11.89 19.53 2.48
C MET A 51 -10.50 19.43 3.14
N LYS A 52 -10.28 18.43 4.01
CA LYS A 52 -9.00 18.15 4.67
C LYS A 52 -8.08 17.27 3.81
N MET A 53 -8.67 16.51 2.87
CA MET A 53 -7.99 15.55 1.99
C MET A 53 -7.81 16.09 0.56
N LYS A 54 -7.77 17.43 0.36
CA LYS A 54 -7.32 18.06 -0.89
C LYS A 54 -5.86 17.70 -1.16
N THR A 55 -5.68 16.49 -1.63
CA THR A 55 -4.43 15.83 -1.93
C THR A 55 -4.38 15.75 -3.45
N ASN A 56 -4.01 16.86 -4.09
CA ASN A 56 -3.75 16.94 -5.55
C ASN A 56 -2.64 15.97 -6.04
N ASN A 57 -2.17 15.11 -5.14
CA ASN A 57 -0.98 14.30 -5.21
C ASN A 57 -1.32 12.80 -5.08
N ILE A 58 -2.58 12.39 -4.90
CA ILE A 58 -2.96 10.97 -4.78
C ILE A 58 -3.58 10.48 -6.10
N LYS A 59 -2.90 9.54 -6.76
CA LYS A 59 -3.45 8.82 -7.93
C LYS A 59 -3.86 7.43 -7.50
N VAL A 60 -5.04 6.97 -7.90
CA VAL A 60 -5.51 5.60 -7.62
C VAL A 60 -5.79 4.90 -8.95
N THR A 61 -5.35 3.66 -9.09
CA THR A 61 -5.57 2.85 -10.30
C THR A 61 -6.05 1.46 -9.94
N LEU A 62 -7.08 0.99 -10.65
CA LEU A 62 -7.57 -0.37 -10.52
C LEU A 62 -6.62 -1.32 -11.24
N VAL A 63 -6.23 -2.41 -10.56
CA VAL A 63 -5.44 -3.51 -11.11
C VAL A 63 -6.18 -4.83 -10.90
N PRO A 64 -5.94 -5.85 -11.73
CA PRO A 64 -6.46 -7.18 -11.47
C PRO A 64 -5.89 -7.75 -10.16
N THR A 65 -6.69 -8.57 -9.45
CA THR A 65 -6.28 -9.20 -8.19
C THR A 65 -5.02 -10.06 -8.34
N GLU A 66 -4.81 -10.68 -9.50
CA GLU A 66 -3.63 -11.51 -9.77
C GLU A 66 -2.33 -10.69 -9.78
N VAL A 67 -2.44 -9.38 -10.03
CA VAL A 67 -1.33 -8.42 -10.06
C VAL A 67 -1.14 -7.75 -8.68
N MET A 68 -2.11 -7.86 -7.77
CA MET A 68 -2.06 -7.30 -6.42
C MET A 68 -1.14 -8.11 -5.51
N ILE A 69 0.16 -7.78 -5.52
CA ILE A 69 1.17 -8.52 -4.73
C ILE A 69 0.92 -8.39 -3.22
N ALA A 70 0.36 -7.26 -2.77
CA ALA A 70 0.11 -6.97 -1.35
C ALA A 70 -0.85 -7.97 -0.70
N ASP A 71 -1.71 -8.63 -1.48
CA ASP A 71 -2.55 -9.73 -0.98
C ASP A 71 -1.71 -10.87 -0.41
N THR A 72 -0.49 -11.07 -0.95
CA THR A 72 0.45 -12.08 -0.47
C THR A 72 0.89 -11.84 0.97
N LEU A 73 0.87 -10.57 1.40
CA LEU A 73 1.31 -10.14 2.74
C LEU A 73 0.16 -10.02 3.74
N THR A 74 -1.08 -9.90 3.25
CA THR A 74 -2.25 -9.55 4.07
C THR A 74 -3.27 -10.68 4.17
N LYS A 75 -3.17 -11.71 3.33
CA LYS A 75 -4.09 -12.85 3.27
C LYS A 75 -3.32 -14.18 3.24
N SER A 76 -4.04 -15.26 3.53
CA SER A 76 -3.56 -16.63 3.29
C SER A 76 -3.17 -16.77 1.81
N SER A 77 -1.94 -17.19 1.55
CA SER A 77 -1.34 -17.06 0.23
C SER A 77 -1.02 -18.39 -0.42
N SER A 78 -1.24 -18.46 -1.74
CA SER A 78 -0.83 -19.61 -2.54
C SER A 78 0.68 -19.58 -2.80
N ASN A 79 1.27 -20.75 -3.09
CA ASN A 79 2.67 -20.84 -3.54
C ASN A 79 2.95 -19.93 -4.75
N GLN A 80 1.98 -19.80 -5.67
CA GLN A 80 2.12 -18.92 -6.85
C GLN A 80 2.20 -17.44 -6.45
N SER A 81 1.41 -17.01 -5.47
CA SER A 81 1.46 -15.64 -4.94
C SER A 81 2.82 -15.35 -4.27
N LEU A 82 3.34 -16.30 -3.50
CA LEU A 82 4.67 -16.21 -2.86
C LEU A 82 5.81 -16.13 -3.89
N LEU A 83 5.75 -16.94 -4.95
CA LEU A 83 6.72 -16.86 -6.05
C LEU A 83 6.67 -15.52 -6.77
N ARG A 84 5.47 -14.95 -7.00
CA ARG A 84 5.31 -13.61 -7.58
C ARG A 84 5.88 -12.52 -6.67
N LEU A 85 5.63 -12.57 -5.36
CA LEU A 85 6.22 -11.66 -4.39
C LEU A 85 7.75 -11.75 -4.42
N SER A 86 8.29 -12.96 -4.31
CA SER A 86 9.74 -13.19 -4.32
C SER A 86 10.40 -12.68 -5.60
N SER A 87 9.86 -13.05 -6.76
CA SER A 87 10.37 -12.61 -8.07
C SER A 87 10.25 -11.11 -8.35
N ARG A 88 9.36 -10.38 -7.65
CA ARG A 88 9.19 -8.94 -7.88
C ARG A 88 9.88 -8.09 -6.82
N CYS A 89 9.88 -8.53 -5.57
CA CYS A 89 10.29 -7.73 -4.43
C CYS A 89 11.59 -8.22 -3.76
N LEU A 90 11.98 -9.49 -3.94
CA LEU A 90 13.11 -10.11 -3.22
C LEU A 90 14.30 -10.47 -4.13
N LYS A 91 14.32 -9.97 -5.37
CA LYS A 91 15.40 -10.21 -6.36
C LYS A 91 16.80 -9.72 -5.95
N THR A 92 16.93 -9.03 -4.81
CA THR A 92 18.19 -8.46 -4.32
C THR A 92 19.09 -9.43 -3.56
N PHE A 93 18.67 -10.68 -3.29
CA PHE A 93 19.57 -11.71 -2.73
C PHE A 93 20.07 -12.66 -3.83
N SER A 94 20.78 -12.12 -4.81
CA SER A 94 21.74 -12.94 -5.55
C SER A 94 23.12 -12.54 -5.06
N PRO A 95 23.88 -13.40 -4.35
CA PRO A 95 25.26 -13.12 -4.05
C PRO A 95 25.98 -13.02 -5.41
N GLN A 96 26.31 -11.80 -5.82
CA GLN A 96 27.15 -11.60 -6.98
C GLN A 96 28.54 -12.16 -6.63
N GLY A 97 28.88 -13.27 -7.28
CA GLY A 97 30.25 -13.73 -7.45
C GLY A 97 30.85 -14.47 -6.25
N MET A 98 30.59 -15.78 -6.16
CA MET A 98 31.73 -16.67 -5.96
C MET A 98 32.59 -16.58 -7.23
N GLY A 99 33.52 -15.62 -7.23
CA GLY A 99 34.63 -15.61 -8.18
C GLY A 99 35.53 -16.80 -7.85
N GLY A 100 35.68 -17.71 -8.80
CA GLY A 100 36.65 -18.78 -8.70
C GLY A 100 38.08 -18.24 -8.75
N CYS A 101 38.94 -18.86 -7.94
CA CYS A 101 40.21 -19.48 -8.32
C CYS A 101 40.38 -20.69 -7.40
#